data_AF-A0A8X6N0R1-F1
#
_entry.id   AF-A0A8X6N0R1-F1
#
_cell.length_a   1.000
_cell.length_b   1.000
_cell.length_c   1.000
_cell.angle_alpha   90.00
_cell.angle_beta   90.00
_cell.angle_gamma   90.00
#
_symmetry.space_group_name_H-M   'P 1'
#
loop_
_entity.id
_entity.type
_entity.pdbx_description
1 polymer ?
#
loop_
_entity_poly.entity_id
_entity_poly.type
_entity_poly.pdbx_seq_one_letter_code
_entity_poly.pdbx_strand_id
1 'polypeptide(L)'
;MDVTTLIIVALLVVLVSLWLTSGKSSKKQLPGPTGLPIVGYIPFMTKKPHIKFTELSETYGPIYNVQLGSINIVVITDYELMKETFSKDSFMGRPPDLPFEVSEETLRTGAFNGTPWKEQRRFSLHMLRDLGFGKTKNGRTHERRNSGAVTTNVRKRWKTHEIILFVNSKYV
;
A
#
# COMPACT_ATOMS: atom_id res chain seq x y z
N MET A 1 -25.68 -12.71 -43.27
CA MET A 1 -25.34 -11.98 -42.03
C MET A 1 -26.64 -11.52 -41.44
N ASP A 2 -27.12 -12.23 -40.42
CA ASP A 2 -28.48 -12.02 -39.92
C ASP A 2 -28.57 -10.69 -39.17
N VAL A 3 -29.67 -9.96 -39.33
CA VAL A 3 -29.88 -8.64 -38.72
C VAL A 3 -29.63 -8.66 -37.21
N THR A 4 -29.93 -9.78 -36.56
CA THR A 4 -29.62 -10.05 -35.16
C THR A 4 -28.13 -9.98 -34.84
N THR A 5 -27.26 -10.53 -35.69
CA THR A 5 -25.80 -10.45 -35.52
C THR A 5 -25.28 -9.03 -35.62
N LEU A 6 -25.82 -8.21 -36.52
CA LEU A 6 -25.44 -6.81 -36.66
C LEU A 6 -25.83 -5.98 -35.43
N ILE A 7 -27.01 -6.23 -34.87
CA ILE A 7 -27.49 -5.56 -33.64
C ILE A 7 -26.58 -5.91 -32.44
N ILE A 8 -26.20 -7.20 -32.29
CA ILE A 8 -25.32 -7.63 -31.20
C ILE A 8 -23.93 -6.99 -31.32
N VAL A 9 -23.37 -6.96 -32.53
CA VAL A 9 -22.05 -6.33 -32.77
C VAL A 9 -22.11 -4.83 -32.51
N ALA A 10 -23.16 -4.13 -32.95
CA ALA A 10 -23.35 -2.71 -32.68
C ALA A 10 -23.46 -2.42 -31.17
N LEU A 11 -24.22 -3.23 -30.43
CA LEU A 11 -24.32 -3.14 -28.97
C LEU A 11 -22.98 -3.35 -28.28
N LEU A 12 -22.20 -4.35 -28.70
CA LEU A 12 -20.85 -4.60 -28.18
C LEU A 12 -19.90 -3.42 -28.45
N VAL A 13 -19.93 -2.86 -29.66
CA VAL A 13 -19.10 -1.69 -30.01
C VAL A 13 -19.48 -0.48 -29.18
N VAL A 14 -20.78 -0.21 -28.99
CA VAL A 14 -21.26 0.88 -28.14
C VAL A 14 -20.84 0.64 -26.69
N LEU A 15 -21.01 -0.58 -26.16
CA LEU A 15 -20.59 -0.93 -24.81
C LEU A 15 -19.08 -0.70 -24.63
N VAL A 16 -18.25 -1.20 -25.53
CA VAL A 16 -16.79 -1.01 -25.49
C VAL A 16 -16.39 0.46 -25.66
N SER A 17 -17.10 1.23 -26.50
CA SER A 17 -16.84 2.67 -26.65
C SER A 17 -17.17 3.46 -25.38
N LEU A 18 -18.27 3.11 -24.70
CA LEU A 18 -18.63 3.65 -23.39
C LEU A 18 -17.61 3.23 -22.32
N TRP A 19 -17.05 2.01 -22.42
CA TRP A 19 -15.99 1.55 -21.52
C TRP A 19 -14.69 2.34 -21.69
N LEU A 20 -14.28 2.62 -22.94
CA LEU A 20 -13.07 3.40 -23.24
C LEU A 20 -13.20 4.88 -22.84
N THR A 21 -14.43 5.41 -22.83
CA THR A 21 -14.69 6.83 -22.52
C THR A 21 -14.97 7.07 -21.03
N SER A 22 -15.54 6.10 -20.31
CA SER A 22 -15.88 6.25 -18.88
C SER A 22 -14.65 6.32 -17.94
N GLY A 23 -13.48 5.88 -18.39
CA GLY A 23 -12.23 5.90 -17.60
C GLY A 23 -11.45 7.22 -17.64
N LYS A 24 -11.82 8.19 -18.49
CA LYS A 24 -11.10 9.46 -18.64
C LYS A 24 -11.61 10.51 -17.66
N SER A 25 -11.26 10.36 -16.37
CA SER A 25 -11.41 11.45 -15.41
C SER A 25 -10.27 12.45 -15.60
N SER A 26 -10.62 13.71 -15.90
CA SER A 26 -9.76 14.85 -16.23
C SER A 26 -8.77 15.30 -15.13
N LYS A 27 -8.51 14.50 -14.10
CA LYS A 27 -7.56 14.83 -13.03
C LYS A 27 -6.19 14.26 -13.39
N LYS A 28 -5.13 14.99 -13.04
CA LYS A 28 -3.71 14.62 -13.23
C LYS A 28 -3.45 13.24 -12.62
N GLN A 29 -3.69 12.19 -13.40
CA GLN A 29 -3.70 10.82 -12.92
C GLN A 29 -2.27 10.33 -12.85
N LEU A 30 -1.90 9.72 -11.71
CA LEU A 30 -0.63 9.03 -11.57
C LEU A 30 -0.49 7.99 -12.69
N PRO A 31 0.72 7.77 -13.23
CA PRO A 31 0.96 6.72 -14.20
C PRO A 31 0.55 5.37 -13.58
N GLY A 32 0.06 4.43 -14.39
CA GLY A 32 -0.40 3.16 -13.86
C GLY A 32 -0.98 2.22 -14.93
N PRO A 33 -0.97 0.90 -14.67
CA PRO A 33 -1.57 -0.05 -15.59
C PRO A 33 -3.09 0.13 -15.64
N THR A 34 -3.64 0.22 -16.86
CA THR A 34 -5.09 0.24 -17.08
C THR A 34 -5.66 -1.15 -16.77
N GLY A 35 -6.39 -1.26 -15.66
CA GLY A 35 -7.08 -2.49 -15.25
C GLY A 35 -8.43 -2.69 -15.95
N LEU A 36 -9.00 -3.88 -15.82
CA LEU A 36 -10.37 -4.16 -16.27
C LEU A 36 -11.39 -3.42 -15.39
N PRO A 37 -12.54 -2.95 -15.92
CA PRO A 37 -13.44 -2.03 -15.20
C PRO A 37 -14.14 -2.59 -13.95
N ILE A 38 -14.14 -3.91 -13.74
CA ILE A 38 -14.77 -4.55 -12.58
C ILE A 38 -13.75 -5.24 -11.69
N VAL A 39 -12.79 -5.96 -12.29
CA VAL A 39 -11.79 -6.76 -11.57
C VAL A 39 -10.48 -5.98 -11.37
N GLY A 40 -10.30 -4.86 -12.05
CA GLY A 40 -9.05 -4.09 -12.06
C GLY A 40 -7.89 -4.90 -12.64
N TYR A 41 -6.72 -4.73 -12.04
CA TYR A 41 -5.48 -5.43 -12.35
C TYR A 41 -5.32 -6.76 -11.57
N ILE A 42 -6.33 -7.18 -10.79
CA ILE A 42 -6.28 -8.41 -9.99
C ILE A 42 -6.02 -9.66 -10.86
N PRO A 43 -6.63 -9.84 -12.05
CA PRO A 43 -6.39 -11.05 -12.85
C PRO A 43 -4.95 -11.21 -13.34
N PHE A 44 -4.22 -10.09 -13.44
CA PHE A 44 -2.81 -10.07 -13.84
C PHE A 44 -1.85 -10.21 -12.65
N MET A 45 -2.40 -10.37 -11.44
CA MET A 45 -1.62 -10.48 -10.21
C MET A 45 -1.23 -11.95 -9.96
N THR A 46 0.08 -12.20 -9.89
CA THR A 46 0.64 -13.54 -9.58
C THR A 46 0.49 -13.86 -8.09
N LYS A 47 0.68 -15.14 -7.71
CA LYS A 47 0.78 -15.61 -6.31
C LYS A 47 1.73 -14.80 -5.40
N LYS A 48 2.65 -14.03 -6.00
CA LYS A 48 3.60 -13.14 -5.29
C LYS A 48 3.32 -11.68 -5.69
N PRO A 49 2.39 -10.99 -5.02
CA PRO A 49 1.98 -9.63 -5.41
C PRO A 49 3.13 -8.62 -5.27
N HIS A 50 3.98 -8.76 -4.25
CA HIS A 50 5.11 -7.86 -4.03
C HIS A 50 6.08 -7.81 -5.23
N ILE A 51 6.41 -8.95 -5.83
CA ILE A 51 7.27 -8.99 -7.03
C ILE A 51 6.59 -8.28 -8.20
N LYS A 52 5.27 -8.45 -8.36
CA LYS A 52 4.57 -7.82 -9.47
C LYS A 52 4.53 -6.30 -9.35
N PHE A 53 4.43 -5.78 -8.13
CA PHE A 53 4.51 -4.35 -7.89
C PHE A 53 5.93 -3.81 -8.12
N THR A 54 6.97 -4.57 -7.77
CA THR A 54 8.35 -4.24 -8.15
C THR A 54 8.50 -4.05 -9.66
N GLU A 55 8.07 -5.03 -10.45
CA GLU A 55 8.10 -4.96 -11.93
C GLU A 55 7.33 -3.75 -12.48
N LEU A 56 6.17 -3.44 -11.88
CA LEU A 56 5.38 -2.28 -12.27
C LEU A 56 6.09 -0.96 -11.93
N SER A 57 6.82 -0.91 -10.82
CA SER A 57 7.57 0.29 -10.43
C SER A 57 8.73 0.59 -11.38
N GLU A 58 9.35 -0.44 -11.97
CA GLU A 58 10.37 -0.26 -13.02
C GLU A 58 9.77 0.35 -14.31
N THR A 59 8.50 0.07 -14.60
CA THR A 59 7.82 0.54 -15.81
C THR A 59 7.18 1.92 -15.63
N TYR A 60 6.50 2.15 -14.51
CA TYR A 60 5.69 3.34 -14.26
C TYR A 60 6.36 4.37 -13.34
N GLY A 61 7.47 4.00 -12.69
CA GLY A 61 8.23 4.85 -11.80
C GLY A 61 7.91 4.68 -10.31
N PRO A 62 8.50 5.53 -9.44
CA PRO A 62 8.49 5.36 -7.99
C PRO A 62 7.13 5.62 -7.32
N ILE A 63 6.21 6.29 -8.02
CA ILE A 63 4.83 6.52 -7.57
C ILE A 63 3.89 6.23 -8.73
N TYR A 64 3.00 5.25 -8.55
CA TYR A 64 2.04 4.86 -9.59
C TYR A 64 0.73 4.39 -8.98
N ASN A 65 -0.34 4.37 -9.77
CA ASN A 65 -1.67 3.94 -9.33
C ASN A 65 -2.03 2.57 -9.92
N VAL A 66 -2.64 1.71 -9.12
CA VAL A 66 -3.16 0.40 -9.53
C VAL A 66 -4.60 0.27 -9.04
N GLN A 67 -5.50 -0.02 -9.96
CA GLN A 67 -6.88 -0.40 -9.62
C GLN A 67 -6.94 -1.89 -9.32
N LEU A 68 -7.37 -2.27 -8.12
CA LEU A 68 -7.65 -3.64 -7.71
C LEU A 68 -9.14 -3.80 -7.41
N GLY A 69 -9.87 -4.41 -8.34
CA GLY A 69 -11.32 -4.52 -8.24
C GLY A 69 -11.96 -3.13 -8.10
N SER A 70 -12.64 -2.90 -6.98
CA SER A 70 -13.29 -1.63 -6.63
C SER A 70 -12.38 -0.65 -5.86
N ILE A 71 -11.13 -1.03 -5.57
CA ILE A 71 -10.20 -0.24 -4.76
C ILE A 71 -9.07 0.30 -5.64
N ASN A 72 -8.89 1.62 -5.65
CA ASN A 72 -7.74 2.25 -6.30
C ASN A 72 -6.63 2.46 -5.28
N ILE A 73 -5.42 2.03 -5.62
CA ILE A 73 -4.28 2.06 -4.72
C ILE A 73 -3.10 2.78 -5.36
N VAL A 74 -2.56 3.75 -4.66
CA VAL A 74 -1.28 4.36 -4.96
C VAL A 74 -0.17 3.54 -4.33
N VAL A 75 0.79 3.13 -5.16
CA VAL A 75 1.99 2.43 -4.76
C VAL A 75 3.16 3.40 -4.71
N ILE A 76 3.90 3.39 -3.60
CA ILE A 76 5.15 4.13 -3.41
C ILE A 76 6.27 3.12 -3.17
N THR A 77 7.33 3.18 -3.99
CA THR A 77 8.50 2.30 -3.87
C THR A 77 9.78 3.02 -3.42
N ASP A 78 9.80 4.36 -3.46
CA ASP A 78 10.95 5.13 -2.99
C ASP A 78 11.00 5.27 -1.45
N TYR A 79 12.19 5.10 -0.89
CA TYR A 79 12.40 5.11 0.56
C TYR A 79 12.17 6.48 1.21
N GLU A 80 12.62 7.56 0.56
CA GLU A 80 12.50 8.91 1.13
C GLU A 80 11.03 9.34 1.14
N LEU A 81 10.33 9.09 0.03
CA LEU A 81 8.90 9.32 -0.09
C LEU A 81 8.09 8.47 0.89
N MET A 82 8.43 7.20 1.06
CA MET A 82 7.78 6.34 2.05
C MET A 82 7.95 6.89 3.48
N LYS A 83 9.18 7.28 3.84
CA LYS A 83 9.47 7.82 5.17
C LYS A 83 8.68 9.09 5.44
N GLU A 84 8.60 9.99 4.46
CA GLU A 84 7.82 11.22 4.57
C GLU A 84 6.32 10.92 4.70
N THR A 85 5.81 9.99 3.87
CA THR A 85 4.39 9.59 3.85
C THR A 85 3.97 8.99 5.19
N PHE A 86 4.75 8.04 5.72
CA PHE A 86 4.49 7.41 7.03
C PHE A 86 4.60 8.38 8.22
N SER A 87 5.34 9.48 8.07
CA SER A 87 5.48 10.47 9.15
C SER A 87 4.27 11.40 9.26
N LYS A 88 3.44 11.47 8.21
CA LYS A 88 2.26 12.33 8.15
C LYS A 88 1.02 11.60 8.66
N ASP A 89 0.29 12.23 9.59
CA ASP A 89 -0.94 11.68 10.17
C ASP A 89 -2.01 11.36 9.11
N SER A 90 -2.05 12.13 8.02
CA SER A 90 -3.03 11.95 6.92
C SER A 90 -2.96 10.57 6.26
N PHE A 91 -1.80 9.91 6.24
CA PHE A 91 -1.61 8.61 5.60
C PHE A 91 -1.70 7.44 6.58
N MET A 92 -1.98 7.68 7.86
CA MET A 92 -2.10 6.62 8.88
C MET A 92 -3.50 6.03 8.98
N GLY A 93 -4.46 6.49 8.16
CA GLY A 93 -5.81 5.94 8.11
C GLY A 93 -5.81 4.49 7.63
N ARG A 94 -6.27 3.57 8.48
CA ARG A 94 -6.51 2.18 8.08
C ARG A 94 -7.87 2.06 7.39
N PRO A 95 -7.98 1.27 6.31
CA PRO A 95 -9.26 1.06 5.65
C PRO A 95 -10.30 0.52 6.64
N PRO A 96 -11.55 1.02 6.59
CA PRO A 96 -12.61 0.59 7.50
C PRO A 96 -12.97 -0.89 7.29
N ASP A 97 -12.86 -1.37 6.05
CA ASP A 97 -13.06 -2.77 5.69
C ASP A 97 -11.78 -3.56 5.99
N LEU A 98 -11.65 -3.95 7.26
CA LEU A 98 -10.60 -4.88 7.67
C LEU A 98 -10.93 -6.28 7.10
N PRO A 99 -9.94 -7.01 6.57
CA PRO A 99 -10.16 -8.36 6.03
C PRO A 99 -10.48 -9.41 7.11
N PHE A 100 -10.56 -8.99 8.37
CA PHE A 100 -10.90 -9.80 9.52
C PHE A 100 -12.06 -9.14 10.28
N GLU A 101 -12.96 -9.96 10.81
CA GLU A 101 -14.09 -9.51 11.60
C GLU A 101 -13.59 -8.87 12.90
N VAL A 102 -13.93 -7.61 13.09
CA VAL A 102 -13.60 -6.86 14.31
C VAL A 102 -14.89 -6.65 15.07
N SER A 103 -14.88 -6.93 16.37
CA SER A 103 -16.06 -6.69 17.20
C SER A 103 -16.46 -5.22 17.15
N GLU A 104 -17.76 -4.95 17.16
CA GLU A 104 -18.31 -3.60 17.10
C GLU A 104 -17.77 -2.71 18.23
N GLU A 105 -17.52 -3.29 19.40
CA GLU A 105 -16.88 -2.64 20.54
C GLU A 105 -15.44 -2.18 20.24
N THR A 106 -14.65 -3.00 19.54
CA THR A 106 -13.28 -2.66 19.15
C THR A 106 -13.25 -1.57 18.06
N LEU A 107 -14.25 -1.55 17.17
CA LEU A 107 -14.42 -0.46 16.21
C LEU A 107 -14.77 0.87 16.91
N ARG A 108 -15.68 0.83 17.89
CA ARG A 108 -16.13 2.01 18.66
C ARG A 108 -15.04 2.65 19.51
N THR A 109 -14.09 1.86 20.01
CA THR A 109 -12.95 2.39 20.78
C THR A 109 -11.93 3.12 19.92
N GLY A 110 -12.04 3.05 18.59
CA GLY A 110 -11.04 3.64 17.69
C GLY A 110 -9.65 3.01 17.88
N ALA A 111 -9.58 1.76 18.36
CA ALA A 111 -8.32 1.09 18.70
C ALA A 111 -7.30 1.09 17.56
N PHE A 112 -7.76 1.20 16.32
CA PHE A 112 -6.93 1.11 15.13
C PHE A 112 -6.56 2.45 14.49
N ASN A 113 -7.17 3.57 14.89
CA ASN A 113 -7.00 4.88 14.25
C ASN A 113 -6.99 6.04 15.29
N GLY A 114 -6.39 7.18 14.94
CA GLY A 114 -6.51 8.42 15.73
C GLY A 114 -5.77 8.43 17.08
N THR A 115 -6.28 9.22 18.04
CA THR A 115 -5.69 9.37 19.38
C THR A 115 -5.70 8.09 20.21
N PRO A 116 -6.76 7.24 20.22
CA PRO A 116 -6.77 6.03 21.03
C PRO A 116 -5.64 5.05 20.67
N TRP A 117 -5.40 4.83 19.37
CA TRP A 117 -4.26 4.04 18.90
C TRP A 117 -2.91 4.60 19.38
N LYS A 118 -2.74 5.93 19.32
CA LYS A 118 -1.49 6.58 19.75
C LYS A 118 -1.25 6.40 21.25
N GLU A 119 -2.29 6.48 22.07
CA GLU A 119 -2.22 6.29 23.52
C GLU A 119 -1.89 4.84 23.88
N GLN A 120 -2.61 3.88 23.30
CA GLN A 120 -2.35 2.45 23.52
C GLN A 120 -0.93 2.07 23.10
N ARG A 121 -0.46 2.55 21.94
CA ARG A 121 0.92 2.33 21.50
C ARG A 121 1.94 2.90 22.47
N ARG A 122 1.74 4.14 22.97
CA ARG A 122 2.65 4.76 23.95
C ARG A 122 2.68 3.95 25.25
N PHE A 123 1.52 3.55 25.75
CA PHE A 123 1.41 2.75 26.97
C PHE A 123 2.14 1.41 26.83
N SER A 124 1.87 0.64 25.77
CA SER A 124 2.51 -0.65 25.55
C SER A 124 4.03 -0.53 25.37
N LEU A 125 4.51 0.49 24.64
CA LEU A 125 5.94 0.75 24.48
C LEU A 125 6.60 1.17 25.81
N HIS A 126 5.88 1.93 26.65
CA HIS A 126 6.35 2.28 27.99
C HIS A 126 6.52 1.01 28.84
N MET A 127 5.50 0.16 28.90
CA MET A 127 5.53 -1.10 29.64
C MET A 127 6.66 -2.03 29.15
N LEU A 128 6.82 -2.18 27.83
CA LEU A 128 7.89 -2.99 27.25
C LEU A 128 9.28 -2.48 27.67
N ARG A 129 9.49 -1.16 27.67
CA ARG A 129 10.75 -0.55 28.09
C ARG A 129 11.01 -0.73 29.58
N ASP A 130 9.97 -0.64 30.41
CA ASP A 130 10.08 -0.88 31.85
C ASP A 130 10.50 -2.31 32.15
N LEU A 131 9.89 -3.28 31.46
CA LEU A 131 10.22 -4.71 31.48
C LEU A 131 11.61 -5.04 30.91
N GLY A 132 12.33 -4.06 30.38
CA GLY A 132 13.72 -4.21 29.92
C GLY A 132 13.88 -4.50 28.43
N PHE A 133 12.81 -4.49 27.65
CA PHE A 133 12.90 -4.56 26.19
C PHE A 133 13.60 -3.31 25.65
N GLY A 134 14.67 -3.50 24.88
CA GLY A 134 15.46 -2.40 24.32
C GLY A 134 16.40 -1.70 25.31
N LYS A 135 16.45 -2.12 26.59
CA LYS A 135 17.56 -1.74 27.48
C LYS A 135 18.79 -2.53 27.03
N THR A 136 19.66 -1.91 26.24
CA THR A 136 21.04 -2.39 26.08
C THR A 136 21.65 -2.46 27.48
N LYS A 137 22.00 -3.67 27.92
CA LYS A 137 22.70 -3.86 29.19
C LYS A 137 23.95 -3.01 29.15
N ASN A 138 23.96 -1.91 29.90
CA ASN A 138 25.22 -1.30 30.32
C ASN A 138 25.88 -2.26 31.30
N GLY A 139 26.55 -3.23 30.70
CA GLY A 139 27.43 -4.21 31.31
C GLY A 139 28.53 -4.48 30.31
N ARG A 140 29.45 -3.50 30.19
CA ARG A 140 30.78 -3.55 29.57
C ARG A 140 30.86 -3.46 28.04
N THR A 141 31.28 -2.27 27.62
CA THR A 141 32.39 -1.99 26.68
C THR A 141 33.06 -3.24 26.09
N HIS A 142 32.79 -3.54 24.80
CA HIS A 142 33.80 -4.05 23.85
C HIS A 142 33.29 -4.13 22.39
N GLU A 143 31.99 -3.95 22.14
CA GLU A 143 31.41 -4.06 20.79
C GLU A 143 31.49 -2.75 19.96
N ARG A 144 32.62 -2.03 19.96
CA ARG A 144 32.80 -0.86 19.06
C ARG A 144 33.54 -1.17 17.76
N ARG A 145 34.07 -2.38 17.60
CA ARG A 145 34.82 -2.74 16.40
C ARG A 145 33.95 -3.39 15.29
N ASN A 146 32.74 -3.86 15.60
CA ASN A 146 31.90 -4.60 14.64
C ASN A 146 30.60 -3.87 14.18
N SER A 147 30.20 -2.77 14.84
CA SER A 147 28.95 -2.07 14.50
C SER A 147 28.98 -1.29 13.18
N GLY A 148 30.17 -0.95 12.65
CA GLY A 148 30.32 -0.34 11.32
C GLY A 148 30.02 -1.31 10.18
N ALA A 149 30.34 -2.60 10.36
CA ALA A 149 30.07 -3.64 9.37
C ALA A 149 28.59 -4.05 9.35
N VAL A 150 27.94 -4.12 10.52
CA VAL A 150 26.52 -4.54 10.61
C VAL A 150 25.58 -3.44 10.13
N THR A 151 25.83 -2.17 10.48
CA THR A 151 24.95 -1.07 10.03
C THR A 151 25.04 -0.83 8.53
N THR A 152 26.23 -0.97 7.94
CA THR A 152 26.40 -0.91 6.49
C THR A 152 25.76 -2.11 5.78
N ASN A 153 25.83 -3.32 6.35
CA ASN A 153 25.17 -4.50 5.77
C ASN A 153 23.65 -4.47 5.90
N VAL A 154 23.12 -3.97 7.02
CA VAL A 154 21.68 -3.77 7.19
C VAL A 154 21.19 -2.70 6.22
N ARG A 155 21.88 -1.55 6.09
CA ARG A 155 21.54 -0.51 5.11
C ARG A 155 21.64 -0.99 3.66
N LYS A 156 22.60 -1.87 3.34
CA LYS A 156 22.69 -2.54 2.03
C LYS A 156 21.57 -3.57 1.82
N ARG A 157 21.10 -4.25 2.87
CA ARG A 157 20.02 -5.25 2.80
C ARG A 157 18.65 -4.63 2.54
N TRP A 158 18.38 -3.45 3.10
CA TRP A 158 17.13 -2.71 2.86
C TRP A 158 17.04 -2.12 1.46
N LYS A 159 18.15 -2.02 0.71
CA LYS A 159 18.10 -1.68 -0.73
C LYS A 159 17.46 -2.77 -1.59
N THR A 160 17.29 -3.99 -1.08
CA THR A 160 16.88 -5.17 -1.88
C THR A 160 15.47 -5.66 -1.57
N HIS A 161 14.75 -5.02 -0.65
CA HIS A 161 13.36 -5.37 -0.34
C HIS A 161 12.53 -4.10 -0.39
N GLU A 162 12.00 -3.84 -1.59
CA GLU A 162 11.03 -2.79 -1.87
C GLU A 162 9.81 -3.02 -0.97
N ILE A 163 9.71 -2.18 0.06
CA ILE A 163 8.51 -2.09 0.87
C ILE A 163 7.49 -1.37 0.00
N ILE A 164 6.38 -2.03 -0.30
CA ILE A 164 5.33 -1.48 -1.14
C ILE A 164 4.29 -0.89 -0.21
N LEU A 165 4.16 0.44 -0.25
CA LEU A 165 3.07 1.12 0.44
C LEU A 165 1.82 1.13 -0.43
N PHE A 166 0.71 0.72 0.15
CA PHE A 166 -0.61 0.79 -0.46
C PHE A 166 -1.37 1.94 0.18
N VAL A 167 -1.49 3.07 -0.52
CA VAL A 167 -2.35 4.18 -0.09
C VAL A 167 -3.62 4.14 -0.92
N ASN A 168 -4.77 3.92 -0.27
CA ASN A 168 -6.04 3.94 -0.98
C ASN A 168 -6.32 5.37 -1.47
N SER A 169 -6.51 5.53 -2.79
CA SER A 169 -6.70 6.82 -3.46
C SER A 169 -7.94 7.59 -3.00
N LYS A 170 -8.88 6.97 -2.28
CA LYS A 170 -10.01 7.69 -1.68
C LYS A 170 -9.60 8.60 -0.51
N TYR A 171 -8.38 8.44 0.02
CA TYR A 171 -7.89 9.14 1.21
C TYR A 171 -6.64 10.00 0.94
N VAL A 172 -6.30 10.23 -0.32
CA VAL A 172 -5.27 11.17 -0.79
C VAL A 172 -5.95 12.37 -1.42
#